data_AF-A0A552L6Z8-F1
#
_entry.id   AF-A0A552L6Z8-F1
#
_cell.length_a   1.000
_cell.length_b   1.000
_cell.length_c   1.000
_cell.angle_alpha   90.00
_cell.angle_beta   90.00
_cell.angle_gamma   90.00
#
_symmetry.space_group_name_H-M   'P 1'
#
loop_
_entity.id
_entity.type
_entity.pdbx_description
1 polymer ?
#
loop_
_entity_poly.entity_id
_entity_poly.type
_entity_poly.pdbx_seq_one_letter_code
_entity_poly.pdbx_strand_id
1 'polypeptide(L)'
;MAQLKELENRGLIRLSPSEIEDDPSQVGSVASWQNILNGCGYFPVLTICGEMDEETVSMTKKFQKDLGLEETGKVDLITWRAGLNHAKLPGWSNITPIVVRHDEIIKTRTVTQKLYEFYSKPSNYDKVYADVMRWYGTTTNACVAFITSALRLSGYTIPKEDHGYGNISLNTSALSHYLQDEKGWEKSTNVNNLLPGDVVLTVGGQFGQDRDGVLIPNHVYMFAGWSDRANHIAWVIDNQGKYRHTRHTNAIPGGKSAFAYFLRA
;
A
#
# COMPACT_ATOMS: atom_id res chain seq x y z
N MET A 1 -17.35 -3.47 32.94
CA MET A 1 -18.01 -4.63 32.28
C MET A 1 -19.52 -4.45 32.10
N ALA A 2 -20.25 -3.81 33.03
CA ALA A 2 -21.71 -3.64 32.93
C ALA A 2 -22.20 -2.86 31.68
N GLN A 3 -21.50 -1.78 31.29
CA GLN A 3 -21.88 -0.95 30.14
C GLN A 3 -21.76 -1.65 28.77
N LEU A 4 -20.86 -2.63 28.62
CA LEU A 4 -20.61 -3.29 27.33
C LEU A 4 -21.70 -4.32 27.00
N LYS A 5 -22.16 -5.08 28.00
CA LYS A 5 -23.29 -6.01 27.86
C LYS A 5 -24.61 -5.29 27.61
N GLU A 6 -24.78 -4.09 28.15
CA GLU A 6 -25.97 -3.27 27.93
C GLU A 6 -26.07 -2.79 26.47
N LEU A 7 -24.93 -2.49 25.83
CA LEU A 7 -24.87 -2.08 24.43
C LEU A 7 -25.12 -3.25 23.47
N GLU A 8 -24.67 -4.46 23.82
CA GLU A 8 -24.94 -5.69 23.06
C GLU A 8 -26.43 -6.08 23.13
N ASN A 9 -27.04 -6.02 24.32
CA ASN A 9 -28.46 -6.31 24.49
C ASN A 9 -29.39 -5.32 23.78
N ARG A 10 -28.92 -4.11 23.50
CA ARG A 10 -29.64 -3.10 22.72
C ARG A 10 -29.49 -3.28 21.20
N GLY A 11 -28.76 -4.30 20.74
CA GLY A 11 -28.50 -4.56 19.32
C GLY A 11 -27.62 -3.50 18.65
N LEU A 12 -26.96 -2.65 19.43
CA LEU A 12 -26.11 -1.56 18.93
C LEU A 12 -24.71 -2.04 18.56
N ILE A 13 -24.30 -3.19 19.09
CA ILE A 13 -23.07 -3.91 18.74
C ILE A 13 -23.36 -5.41 18.65
N ARG A 14 -22.61 -6.14 17.81
CA ARG A 14 -22.65 -7.59 17.70
C ARG A 14 -21.26 -8.13 18.03
N LEU A 15 -21.08 -8.70 19.21
CA LEU A 15 -19.82 -9.37 19.56
C LEU A 15 -19.82 -10.72 18.86
N SER A 16 -18.96 -10.90 17.85
CA SER A 16 -18.80 -12.19 17.19
C SER A 16 -18.03 -13.15 18.09
N PRO A 17 -18.56 -14.36 18.37
CA PRO A 17 -17.83 -15.37 19.10
C PRO A 17 -16.89 -16.12 18.14
N SER A 18 -15.60 -15.79 18.23
CA SER A 18 -14.52 -16.73 18.01
C SER A 18 -13.39 -16.34 18.96
N GLU A 19 -13.50 -16.87 20.19
CA GLU A 19 -12.36 -17.49 20.90
C GLU A 19 -11.19 -16.57 21.29
N ILE A 20 -11.13 -16.23 22.59
CA ILE A 20 -9.97 -15.61 23.31
C ILE A 20 -8.78 -16.60 23.42
N GLU A 21 -8.76 -17.67 22.66
CA GLU A 21 -8.14 -18.94 23.04
C GLU A 21 -6.59 -18.93 22.89
N ASP A 22 -5.78 -19.15 23.93
CA ASP A 22 -6.10 -19.71 25.24
C ASP A 22 -5.00 -19.42 26.30
N ASP A 23 -5.08 -18.29 27.03
CA ASP A 23 -4.64 -18.24 28.44
C ASP A 23 -5.10 -16.92 29.15
N PRO A 24 -5.90 -16.99 30.24
CA PRO A 24 -6.36 -15.86 31.06
C PRO A 24 -5.27 -15.04 31.79
N SER A 25 -3.98 -15.38 31.66
CA SER A 25 -2.83 -14.61 32.16
C SER A 25 -2.19 -13.67 31.12
N GLN A 26 -2.63 -13.75 29.85
CA GLN A 26 -2.04 -13.01 28.74
C GLN A 26 -2.78 -11.72 28.41
N VAL A 27 -2.01 -10.66 28.25
CA VAL A 27 -2.50 -9.31 28.00
C VAL A 27 -2.43 -9.06 26.51
N GLY A 28 -3.58 -8.97 25.85
CA GLY A 28 -3.69 -8.59 24.43
C GLY A 28 -3.28 -9.66 23.41
N SER A 29 -3.50 -9.39 22.12
CA SER A 29 -3.25 -10.35 21.04
C SER A 29 -1.77 -10.44 20.66
N VAL A 30 -1.30 -11.63 20.25
CA VAL A 30 0.08 -11.83 19.73
C VAL A 30 0.37 -10.93 18.53
N ALA A 31 -0.63 -10.70 17.68
CA ALA A 31 -0.48 -9.79 16.55
C ALA A 31 -0.23 -8.33 16.99
N SER A 32 -0.92 -7.89 18.04
CA SER A 32 -0.66 -6.59 18.64
C SER A 32 0.75 -6.54 19.24
N TRP A 33 1.24 -7.64 19.81
CA TRP A 33 2.62 -7.73 20.30
C TRP A 33 3.66 -7.60 19.18
N GLN A 34 3.49 -8.35 18.08
CA GLN A 34 4.34 -8.26 16.90
C GLN A 34 4.35 -6.82 16.33
N ASN A 35 3.19 -6.16 16.29
CA ASN A 35 3.08 -4.77 15.87
C ASN A 35 3.79 -3.80 16.82
N ILE A 36 3.73 -4.04 18.14
CA ILE A 36 4.45 -3.25 19.15
C ILE A 36 5.95 -3.41 18.98
N LEU A 37 6.47 -4.64 18.82
CA LEU A 37 7.90 -4.90 18.61
C LEU A 37 8.43 -4.20 17.36
N ASN A 38 7.71 -4.31 16.25
CA ASN A 38 8.02 -3.58 15.01
C ASN A 38 8.00 -2.05 15.24
N GLY A 39 7.03 -1.57 16.01
CA GLY A 39 6.92 -0.17 16.41
C GLY A 39 8.04 0.33 17.31
N CYS A 40 8.62 -0.54 18.12
CA CYS A 40 9.79 -0.24 18.94
C CYS A 40 11.10 -0.24 18.13
N GLY A 41 11.06 -0.61 16.84
CA GLY A 41 12.22 -0.61 15.95
C GLY A 41 13.11 -1.85 16.06
N TYR A 42 12.57 -2.96 16.57
CA TYR A 42 13.31 -4.23 16.62
C TYR A 42 13.44 -4.86 15.22
N PHE A 43 14.58 -5.52 14.96
CA PHE A 43 14.94 -6.05 13.65
C PHE A 43 15.46 -7.49 13.75
N PRO A 44 15.11 -8.41 12.82
CA PRO A 44 14.27 -8.21 11.62
C PRO A 44 12.82 -7.83 11.91
N VAL A 45 12.18 -7.13 10.97
CA VAL A 45 10.75 -6.77 11.08
C VAL A 45 9.93 -8.06 11.06
N LEU A 46 9.11 -8.25 12.09
CA LEU A 46 8.26 -9.43 12.23
C LEU A 46 7.07 -9.37 11.28
N THR A 47 6.71 -10.52 10.73
CA THR A 47 5.41 -10.70 10.08
C THR A 47 4.31 -10.74 11.14
N ILE A 48 3.21 -10.01 10.93
CA ILE A 48 2.10 -9.96 11.90
C ILE A 48 1.12 -11.08 11.57
N CYS A 49 1.45 -12.29 12.00
CA CYS A 49 0.69 -13.52 11.77
C CYS A 49 -0.21 -13.91 12.96
N GLY A 50 -0.02 -13.27 14.12
CA GLY A 50 -0.79 -13.59 15.34
C GLY A 50 -0.41 -14.91 16.00
N GLU A 51 0.70 -15.51 15.59
CA GLU A 51 1.25 -16.75 16.13
C GLU A 51 2.58 -16.44 16.85
N MET A 52 2.84 -17.08 17.99
CA MET A 52 4.15 -17.02 18.65
C MET A 52 5.13 -17.97 17.98
N ASP A 53 5.46 -17.68 16.72
CA ASP A 53 6.48 -18.40 15.95
C ASP A 53 7.89 -18.21 16.54
N GLU A 54 8.86 -18.98 16.02
CA GLU A 54 10.24 -18.96 16.51
C GLU A 54 10.87 -17.55 16.45
N GLU A 55 10.55 -16.78 15.41
CA GLU A 55 11.03 -15.40 15.23
C GLU A 55 10.43 -14.47 16.30
N THR A 56 9.12 -14.56 16.55
CA THR A 56 8.41 -13.74 17.54
C THR A 56 8.86 -14.08 18.96
N VAL A 57 9.08 -15.36 19.28
CA VAL A 57 9.64 -15.78 20.59
C VAL A 57 11.06 -15.25 20.77
N SER A 58 11.91 -15.41 19.75
CA SER A 58 13.29 -14.91 19.77
C SER A 58 13.34 -13.38 19.97
N MET A 59 12.49 -12.65 19.26
CA MET A 59 12.40 -11.19 19.38
C MET A 59 11.88 -10.75 20.74
N THR A 60 10.92 -11.48 21.30
CA THR A 60 10.38 -11.21 22.64
C THR A 60 11.46 -11.37 23.71
N LYS A 61 12.29 -12.42 23.63
CA LYS A 61 13.45 -12.58 24.54
C LYS A 61 14.43 -11.44 24.41
N LYS A 62 14.73 -11.02 23.18
CA LYS A 62 15.60 -9.86 22.93
C LYS A 62 15.03 -8.58 23.56
N PHE A 63 13.74 -8.31 23.37
CA PHE A 63 13.07 -7.16 23.99
C PHE A 63 13.13 -7.20 25.52
N GLN A 64 12.87 -8.37 26.12
CA GLN A 64 12.95 -8.56 27.57
C GLN A 64 14.38 -8.28 28.07
N LYS A 65 15.39 -8.85 27.42
CA LYS A 65 16.80 -8.62 27.73
C LYS A 65 17.19 -7.15 27.68
N ASP A 66 16.80 -6.46 26.61
CA ASP A 66 17.15 -5.05 26.38
C ASP A 66 16.56 -4.12 27.46
N LEU A 67 15.47 -4.54 28.12
CA LEU A 67 14.83 -3.81 29.23
C LEU A 67 15.12 -4.39 30.62
N GLY A 68 16.01 -5.37 30.73
CA GLY A 68 16.38 -6.00 32.00
C GLY A 68 15.25 -6.83 32.62
N LEU A 69 14.33 -7.34 31.82
CA LEU A 69 13.29 -8.29 32.23
C LEU A 69 13.80 -9.74 32.13
N GLU A 70 13.09 -10.68 32.75
CA GLU A 70 13.38 -12.11 32.60
C GLU A 70 13.15 -12.58 31.14
N GLU A 71 14.15 -13.21 30.53
CA GLU A 71 14.17 -13.63 29.11
C GLU A 71 13.32 -14.90 28.83
N THR A 72 12.05 -14.88 29.24
CA THR A 72 11.15 -16.03 29.13
C THR A 72 10.67 -16.28 27.70
N GLY A 73 10.66 -15.24 26.85
CA GLY A 73 10.06 -15.25 25.51
C GLY A 73 8.53 -15.30 25.52
N LYS A 74 7.90 -15.21 26.70
CA LYS A 74 6.45 -15.15 26.89
C LYS A 74 6.00 -13.71 27.07
N VAL A 75 4.79 -13.41 26.62
CA VAL A 75 4.19 -12.07 26.72
C VAL A 75 3.29 -12.01 27.95
N ASP A 76 3.91 -11.80 29.12
CA ASP A 76 3.19 -11.57 30.37
C ASP A 76 2.80 -10.08 30.56
N LEU A 77 2.05 -9.78 31.64
CA LEU A 77 1.60 -8.42 31.95
C LEU A 77 2.75 -7.42 32.09
N ILE A 78 3.90 -7.86 32.60
CA ILE A 78 5.08 -6.99 32.78
C ILE A 78 5.69 -6.65 31.42
N THR A 79 5.92 -7.67 30.59
CA THR A 79 6.45 -7.57 29.22
C THR A 79 5.53 -6.70 28.35
N TRP A 80 4.22 -6.90 28.44
CA TRP A 80 3.24 -6.13 27.68
C TRP A 80 3.25 -4.64 28.04
N ARG A 81 3.23 -4.32 29.34
CA ARG A 81 3.28 -2.92 29.81
C ARG A 81 4.57 -2.24 29.40
N ALA A 82 5.70 -2.95 29.49
CA ALA A 82 6.98 -2.45 28.99
C ALA A 82 6.91 -2.13 27.50
N GLY A 83 6.32 -3.02 26.70
CA GLY A 83 6.12 -2.79 25.27
C GLY A 83 5.27 -1.55 24.97
N LEU A 84 4.16 -1.33 25.68
CA LEU A 84 3.33 -0.13 25.48
C LEU A 84 4.05 1.17 25.83
N ASN A 85 4.86 1.17 26.90
CA ASN A 85 5.55 2.36 27.39
C ASN A 85 6.88 2.63 26.68
N HIS A 86 7.41 1.67 25.92
CA HIS A 86 8.66 1.84 25.18
C HIS A 86 8.51 2.87 24.05
N ALA A 87 9.58 3.61 23.76
CA ALA A 87 9.63 4.55 22.65
C ALA A 87 9.27 3.88 21.31
N LYS A 88 8.46 4.58 20.50
CA LYS A 88 7.98 4.11 19.20
C LYS A 88 8.61 4.89 18.05
N LEU A 89 8.75 4.24 16.90
CA LEU A 89 9.20 4.88 15.67
C LEU A 89 8.22 6.01 15.26
N PRO A 90 8.72 7.14 14.72
CA PRO A 90 7.87 8.20 14.21
C PRO A 90 6.90 7.69 13.13
N GLY A 91 5.60 7.95 13.31
CA GLY A 91 4.55 7.48 12.39
C GLY A 91 4.11 6.03 12.59
N TRP A 92 4.59 5.34 13.63
CA TRP A 92 4.05 4.04 14.02
C TRP A 92 2.56 4.13 14.36
N SER A 93 1.78 3.19 13.85
CA SER A 93 0.36 3.08 14.13
C SER A 93 0.10 2.07 15.26
N ASN A 94 -0.66 2.50 16.26
CA ASN A 94 -1.15 1.63 17.33
C ASN A 94 -2.33 0.75 16.88
N ILE A 95 -2.82 0.92 15.66
CA ILE A 95 -3.81 0.03 15.06
C ILE A 95 -3.09 -1.27 14.72
N THR A 96 -3.56 -2.37 15.30
CA THR A 96 -3.06 -3.71 14.97
C THR A 96 -3.48 -4.02 13.53
N PRO A 97 -2.55 -4.26 12.60
CA PRO A 97 -2.90 -4.63 11.24
C PRO A 97 -3.58 -6.00 11.25
N ILE A 98 -4.32 -6.29 10.18
CA ILE A 98 -5.12 -7.52 10.10
C ILE A 98 -4.20 -8.73 10.19
N VAL A 99 -4.51 -9.60 11.14
CA VAL A 99 -3.83 -10.87 11.37
C VAL A 99 -4.08 -11.77 10.17
N VAL A 100 -3.02 -12.10 9.45
CA VAL A 100 -3.10 -13.09 8.36
C VAL A 100 -2.59 -14.39 8.96
N ARG A 101 -3.50 -15.31 9.32
CA ARG A 101 -3.11 -16.68 9.67
C ARG A 101 -2.31 -17.27 8.52
N HIS A 102 -1.40 -18.21 8.80
CA HIS A 102 -0.59 -18.87 7.78
C HIS A 102 -1.43 -19.57 6.69
N ASP A 103 -2.73 -19.74 6.91
CA ASP A 103 -3.67 -20.30 5.94
C ASP A 103 -4.95 -19.42 5.83
N GLU A 104 -4.93 -18.45 4.92
CA GLU A 104 -6.09 -17.73 4.31
C GLU A 104 -7.17 -17.07 5.21
N ILE A 105 -7.08 -15.73 5.33
CA ILE A 105 -8.25 -14.86 5.14
C ILE A 105 -7.91 -13.88 4.02
N ILE A 106 -8.47 -14.12 2.83
CA ILE A 106 -8.36 -13.19 1.70
C ILE A 106 -9.17 -11.94 2.06
N LYS A 107 -8.51 -10.95 2.67
CA LYS A 107 -9.00 -9.57 2.57
C LYS A 107 -9.12 -9.29 1.08
N THR A 108 -10.30 -8.93 0.59
CA THR A 108 -10.44 -8.48 -0.80
C THR A 108 -9.54 -7.27 -0.98
N ARG A 109 -8.33 -7.51 -1.50
CA ARG A 109 -7.34 -6.48 -1.76
C ARG A 109 -7.99 -5.46 -2.68
N THR A 110 -7.82 -4.19 -2.35
CA THR A 110 -8.27 -3.11 -3.25
C THR A 110 -7.56 -3.25 -4.58
N VAL A 111 -8.10 -2.63 -5.63
CA VAL A 111 -7.49 -2.73 -6.96
C VAL A 111 -6.06 -2.21 -6.94
N THR A 112 -5.81 -1.11 -6.24
CA THR A 112 -4.48 -0.52 -6.07
C THR A 112 -3.52 -1.42 -5.29
N GLN A 113 -3.99 -2.15 -4.28
CA GLN A 113 -3.18 -3.15 -3.56
C GLN A 113 -2.80 -4.34 -4.46
N LYS A 114 -3.77 -4.88 -5.23
CA LYS A 114 -3.50 -5.95 -6.20
C LYS A 114 -2.51 -5.51 -7.26
N LEU A 115 -2.66 -4.28 -7.76
CA LEU A 115 -1.72 -3.67 -8.69
C LEU A 115 -0.32 -3.59 -8.08
N TYR A 116 -0.18 -3.08 -6.84
CA TYR A 116 1.11 -2.98 -6.16
C TYR A 116 1.79 -4.34 -6.01
N GLU A 117 1.10 -5.32 -5.45
CA GLU A 117 1.64 -6.65 -5.19
C GLU A 117 2.03 -7.39 -6.48
N PHE A 118 1.26 -7.20 -7.55
CA PHE A 118 1.57 -7.77 -8.85
C PHE A 118 2.76 -7.04 -9.47
N TYR A 119 2.65 -5.72 -9.64
CA TYR A 119 3.55 -4.93 -10.48
C TYR A 119 4.90 -4.62 -9.80
N SER A 120 4.97 -4.72 -8.46
CA SER A 120 6.21 -4.61 -7.68
C SER A 120 7.02 -5.91 -7.60
N LYS A 121 6.85 -6.82 -8.56
CA LYS A 121 7.72 -7.98 -8.74
C LYS A 121 8.43 -7.87 -10.09
N PRO A 122 9.78 -7.98 -10.16
CA PRO A 122 10.50 -7.89 -11.42
C PRO A 122 9.95 -8.83 -12.51
N SER A 123 9.69 -10.09 -12.16
CA SER A 123 9.14 -11.08 -13.09
C SER A 123 7.73 -10.75 -13.61
N ASN A 124 6.94 -9.97 -12.87
CA ASN A 124 5.64 -9.52 -13.33
C ASN A 124 5.75 -8.22 -14.13
N TYR A 125 6.73 -7.36 -13.84
CA TYR A 125 7.07 -6.25 -14.72
C TYR A 125 7.45 -6.76 -16.12
N ASP A 126 8.24 -7.83 -16.21
CA ASP A 126 8.60 -8.44 -17.49
C ASP A 126 7.35 -8.95 -18.26
N LYS A 127 6.34 -9.46 -17.55
CA LYS A 127 5.04 -9.85 -18.14
C LYS A 127 4.26 -8.63 -18.66
N VAL A 128 4.28 -7.51 -17.92
CA VAL A 128 3.68 -6.25 -18.36
C VAL A 128 4.38 -5.73 -19.60
N TYR A 129 5.71 -5.71 -19.60
CA TYR A 129 6.53 -5.34 -20.75
C TYR A 129 6.18 -6.19 -21.97
N ALA A 130 6.17 -7.52 -21.82
CA ALA A 130 5.82 -8.44 -22.90
C ALA A 130 4.38 -8.25 -23.41
N ASP A 131 3.41 -8.00 -22.53
CA ASP A 131 2.04 -7.66 -22.94
C ASP A 131 2.01 -6.37 -23.77
N VAL A 132 2.62 -5.30 -23.28
CA VAL A 132 2.68 -4.00 -23.99
C VAL A 132 3.37 -4.15 -25.34
N MET A 133 4.50 -4.84 -25.41
CA MET A 133 5.18 -5.07 -26.70
C MET A 133 4.33 -5.93 -27.65
N ARG A 134 3.49 -6.82 -27.13
CA ARG A 134 2.58 -7.65 -27.95
C ARG A 134 1.42 -6.85 -28.53
N TRP A 135 0.76 -5.98 -27.75
CA TRP A 135 -0.47 -5.30 -28.22
C TRP A 135 -0.25 -3.85 -28.67
N TYR A 136 0.73 -3.14 -28.09
CA TYR A 136 1.05 -1.75 -28.46
C TYR A 136 2.31 -1.65 -29.34
N GLY A 137 3.27 -2.57 -29.16
CA GLY A 137 4.44 -2.68 -30.04
C GLY A 137 5.60 -1.73 -29.73
N THR A 138 5.49 -0.86 -28.72
CA THR A 138 6.56 0.07 -28.34
C THR A 138 6.52 0.45 -26.86
N THR A 139 7.65 0.91 -26.33
CA THR A 139 7.76 1.54 -25.00
C THR A 139 7.74 3.07 -25.07
N THR A 140 7.85 3.66 -26.26
CA THR A 140 7.81 5.11 -26.48
C THR A 140 6.39 5.62 -26.21
N ASN A 141 6.26 6.61 -25.33
CA ASN A 141 4.97 7.15 -24.88
C ASN A 141 3.99 6.07 -24.38
N ALA A 142 4.53 4.99 -23.81
CA ALA A 142 3.76 3.83 -23.39
C ALA A 142 3.35 3.85 -21.90
N CYS A 143 3.43 5.00 -21.21
CA CYS A 143 3.19 5.05 -19.76
C CYS A 143 1.79 4.55 -19.38
N VAL A 144 0.78 4.98 -20.13
CA VAL A 144 -0.60 4.52 -19.99
C VAL A 144 -0.74 3.04 -20.37
N ALA A 145 -0.05 2.60 -21.42
CA ALA A 145 -0.06 1.21 -21.87
C ALA A 145 0.49 0.26 -20.79
N PHE A 146 1.57 0.66 -20.11
CA PHE A 146 2.16 -0.11 -19.01
C PHE A 146 1.23 -0.17 -17.80
N ILE A 147 0.67 0.96 -17.36
CA ILE A 147 -0.24 0.98 -16.20
C ILE A 147 -1.52 0.18 -16.46
N THR A 148 -2.15 0.36 -17.61
CA THR A 148 -3.37 -0.40 -17.97
C THR A 148 -3.10 -1.89 -18.17
N SER A 149 -1.92 -2.26 -18.69
CA SER A 149 -1.52 -3.67 -18.79
C SER A 149 -1.23 -4.29 -17.42
N ALA A 150 -0.58 -3.55 -16.52
CA ALA A 150 -0.39 -3.98 -15.14
C ALA A 150 -1.71 -4.16 -14.40
N LEU A 151 -2.69 -3.25 -14.59
CA LEU A 151 -4.04 -3.38 -14.05
C LEU A 151 -4.76 -4.62 -14.59
N ARG A 152 -4.74 -4.86 -15.91
CA ARG A 152 -5.35 -6.06 -16.51
C ARG A 152 -4.74 -7.34 -15.95
N LEU A 153 -3.41 -7.41 -15.90
CA LEU A 153 -2.69 -8.59 -15.43
C LEU A 153 -2.80 -8.80 -13.91
N SER A 154 -3.09 -7.75 -13.12
CA SER A 154 -3.43 -7.86 -11.70
C SER A 154 -4.90 -8.21 -11.43
N GLY A 155 -5.70 -8.40 -12.49
CA GLY A 155 -7.10 -8.84 -12.41
C GLY A 155 -8.13 -7.71 -12.46
N TYR A 156 -7.75 -6.48 -12.81
CA TYR A 156 -8.68 -5.36 -13.00
C TYR A 156 -9.11 -5.22 -14.46
N THR A 157 -10.42 -5.13 -14.70
CA THR A 157 -10.95 -4.99 -16.06
C THR A 157 -10.89 -3.53 -16.50
N ILE A 158 -10.05 -3.24 -17.49
CA ILE A 158 -9.89 -1.92 -18.10
C ILE A 158 -9.70 -2.08 -19.62
N PRO A 159 -10.48 -1.35 -20.45
CA PRO A 159 -10.46 -1.47 -21.91
C PRO A 159 -9.15 -1.00 -22.56
N LYS A 160 -8.91 -1.46 -23.79
CA LYS A 160 -7.77 -1.08 -24.66
C LYS A 160 -8.13 -0.02 -25.70
N GLU A 161 -9.42 0.27 -25.83
CA GLU A 161 -10.01 1.04 -26.91
C GLU A 161 -10.34 2.50 -26.53
N ASP A 162 -10.81 3.24 -27.52
CA ASP A 162 -11.36 4.59 -27.37
C ASP A 162 -12.71 4.55 -26.64
N HIS A 163 -12.94 5.55 -25.79
CA HIS A 163 -14.16 5.68 -24.99
C HIS A 163 -14.82 7.05 -25.15
N GLY A 164 -14.83 7.60 -26.36
CA GLY A 164 -15.51 8.87 -26.70
C GLY A 164 -14.78 10.13 -26.22
N TYR A 165 -13.75 9.99 -25.39
CA TYR A 165 -12.80 11.03 -24.97
C TYR A 165 -11.34 10.62 -25.20
N GLY A 166 -11.13 9.60 -26.04
CA GLY A 166 -9.81 9.09 -26.37
C GLY A 166 -9.57 7.67 -25.86
N ASN A 167 -8.43 7.10 -26.26
CA ASN A 167 -8.04 5.75 -25.91
C ASN A 167 -7.58 5.65 -24.44
N ILE A 168 -8.32 4.88 -23.63
CA ILE A 168 -8.07 4.72 -22.18
C ILE A 168 -6.70 4.09 -21.89
N SER A 169 -6.22 3.23 -22.78
CA SER A 169 -4.92 2.56 -22.62
C SER A 169 -3.75 3.34 -23.21
N LEU A 170 -3.97 4.48 -23.85
CA LEU A 170 -2.91 5.27 -24.52
C LEU A 170 -2.90 6.76 -24.18
N ASN A 171 -3.96 7.31 -23.58
CA ASN A 171 -4.07 8.73 -23.23
C ASN A 171 -4.26 8.92 -21.72
N THR A 172 -3.44 9.78 -21.10
CA THR A 172 -3.44 10.02 -19.65
C THR A 172 -4.71 10.71 -19.16
N SER A 173 -5.27 11.64 -19.92
CA SER A 173 -6.56 12.28 -19.59
C SER A 173 -7.69 11.26 -19.70
N ALA A 174 -7.74 10.48 -20.79
CA ALA A 174 -8.76 9.44 -20.95
C ALA A 174 -8.70 8.38 -19.85
N LEU A 175 -7.50 7.93 -19.46
CA LEU A 175 -7.33 7.04 -18.30
C LEU A 175 -7.87 7.69 -17.02
N SER A 176 -7.51 8.95 -16.77
CA SER A 176 -7.89 9.69 -15.58
C SER A 176 -9.41 9.82 -15.45
N HIS A 177 -10.09 10.20 -16.53
CA HIS A 177 -11.55 10.30 -16.60
C HIS A 177 -12.21 8.95 -16.39
N TYR A 178 -11.76 7.91 -17.08
CA TYR A 178 -12.34 6.57 -16.92
C TYR A 178 -12.25 6.06 -15.48
N LEU A 179 -11.09 6.22 -14.84
CA LEU A 179 -10.91 5.77 -13.46
C LEU A 179 -11.76 6.57 -12.46
N GLN A 180 -11.87 7.88 -12.62
CA GLN A 180 -12.67 8.72 -11.71
C GLN A 180 -14.17 8.61 -11.98
N ASP A 181 -14.57 8.92 -13.21
CA ASP A 181 -15.96 9.21 -13.56
C ASP A 181 -16.77 7.92 -13.76
N GLU A 182 -16.16 6.88 -14.34
CA GLU A 182 -16.84 5.60 -14.58
C GLU A 182 -16.57 4.55 -13.51
N LYS A 183 -15.42 4.61 -12.85
CA LYS A 183 -14.99 3.60 -11.86
C LYS A 183 -14.98 4.09 -10.43
N GLY A 184 -15.22 5.38 -10.20
CA GLY A 184 -15.33 5.95 -8.86
C GLY A 184 -14.01 5.96 -8.09
N TRP A 185 -12.86 5.94 -8.77
CA TRP A 185 -11.57 6.05 -8.09
C TRP A 185 -11.44 7.44 -7.48
N GLU A 186 -11.03 7.48 -6.22
CA GLU A 186 -10.88 8.72 -5.48
C GLU A 186 -9.61 9.45 -5.93
N LYS A 187 -9.77 10.73 -6.28
CA LYS A 187 -8.66 11.63 -6.57
C LYS A 187 -8.17 12.33 -5.32
N SER A 188 -6.86 12.38 -5.14
CA SER A 188 -6.22 13.20 -4.12
C SER A 188 -5.03 13.97 -4.67
N THR A 189 -4.92 15.23 -4.26
CA THR A 189 -3.83 16.15 -4.60
C THR A 189 -2.81 16.30 -3.47
N ASN A 190 -3.03 15.67 -2.31
CA ASN A 190 -2.10 15.74 -1.20
C ASN A 190 -1.05 14.63 -1.34
N VAL A 191 0.13 14.98 -1.85
CA VAL A 191 1.25 14.05 -2.06
C VAL A 191 1.61 13.25 -0.80
N ASN A 192 1.38 13.80 0.40
CA ASN A 192 1.69 13.12 1.66
C ASN A 192 0.79 11.91 1.93
N ASN A 193 -0.35 11.81 1.24
CA ASN A 193 -1.31 10.72 1.38
C ASN A 193 -1.05 9.55 0.42
N LEU A 194 0.04 9.59 -0.35
CA LEU A 194 0.42 8.51 -1.26
C LEU A 194 0.65 7.19 -0.50
N LEU A 195 0.06 6.12 -1.03
CA LEU A 195 0.21 4.74 -0.60
C LEU A 195 0.70 3.88 -1.77
N PRO A 196 1.51 2.83 -1.50
CA PRO A 196 1.94 1.92 -2.56
C PRO A 196 0.76 1.35 -3.35
N GLY A 197 0.84 1.43 -4.68
CA GLY A 197 -0.24 1.02 -5.60
C GLY A 197 -1.06 2.16 -6.18
N ASP A 198 -0.96 3.37 -5.63
CA ASP A 198 -1.62 4.54 -6.20
C ASP A 198 -1.17 4.80 -7.63
N VAL A 199 -2.13 5.12 -8.49
CA VAL A 199 -1.87 5.54 -9.88
C VAL A 199 -1.68 7.05 -9.87
N VAL A 200 -0.46 7.50 -10.11
CA VAL A 200 -0.06 8.91 -10.01
C VAL A 200 0.02 9.55 -11.38
N LEU A 201 -0.59 10.72 -11.51
CA LEU A 201 -0.59 11.53 -12.71
C LEU A 201 0.19 12.82 -12.45
N THR A 202 0.98 13.22 -13.44
CA THR A 202 1.91 14.36 -13.29
C THR A 202 1.32 15.63 -13.84
N VAL A 203 1.92 16.77 -13.50
CA VAL A 203 1.57 18.07 -14.09
C VAL A 203 1.54 17.95 -15.62
N GLY A 204 0.48 18.51 -16.20
CA GLY A 204 0.17 18.43 -17.62
C GLY A 204 0.67 19.64 -18.42
N GLY A 205 0.39 19.59 -19.72
CA GLY A 205 0.58 20.72 -20.64
C GLY A 205 1.56 20.49 -21.78
N GLN A 206 2.36 19.43 -21.76
CA GLN A 206 3.22 19.06 -22.90
C GLN A 206 2.41 18.63 -24.12
N PHE A 207 1.24 18.03 -23.89
CA PHE A 207 0.33 17.53 -24.92
C PHE A 207 -0.88 18.43 -25.16
N GLY A 208 -0.86 19.67 -24.61
CA GLY A 208 -1.97 20.60 -24.70
C GLY A 208 -3.08 20.34 -23.67
N GLN A 209 -4.32 20.64 -24.07
CA GLN A 209 -5.52 20.45 -23.27
C GLN A 209 -6.40 19.36 -23.90
N ASP A 210 -7.17 18.66 -23.07
CA ASP A 210 -8.23 17.78 -23.54
C ASP A 210 -9.48 18.56 -23.98
N ARG A 211 -10.54 17.83 -24.35
CA ARG A 211 -11.79 18.40 -24.87
C ARG A 211 -12.51 19.33 -23.88
N ASP A 212 -12.21 19.20 -22.59
CA ASP A 212 -12.83 19.98 -21.51
C ASP A 212 -11.92 21.15 -21.07
N GLY A 213 -10.83 21.40 -21.82
CA GLY A 213 -9.87 22.47 -21.54
C GLY A 213 -8.89 22.16 -20.41
N VAL A 214 -8.84 20.91 -19.93
CA VAL A 214 -7.96 20.50 -18.84
C VAL A 214 -6.60 20.11 -19.39
N LEU A 215 -5.52 20.58 -18.76
CA LEU A 215 -4.15 20.24 -19.17
C LEU A 215 -3.92 18.73 -19.08
N ILE A 216 -3.56 18.11 -20.21
CA ILE A 216 -3.32 16.67 -20.29
C ILE A 216 -2.09 16.31 -19.47
N PRO A 217 -2.20 15.44 -18.44
CA PRO A 217 -1.07 15.00 -17.63
C PRO A 217 0.06 14.43 -18.49
N ASN A 218 1.30 14.88 -18.27
CA ASN A 218 2.41 14.48 -19.14
C ASN A 218 2.80 13.00 -18.98
N HIS A 219 2.46 12.38 -17.84
CA HIS A 219 2.88 11.02 -17.52
C HIS A 219 2.02 10.40 -16.44
N VAL A 220 2.02 9.07 -16.40
CA VAL A 220 1.39 8.25 -15.36
C VAL A 220 2.36 7.17 -14.87
N TYR A 221 2.34 6.90 -13.57
CA TYR A 221 3.16 5.85 -12.94
C TYR A 221 2.47 5.26 -11.72
N MET A 222 2.92 4.09 -11.27
CA MET A 222 2.51 3.53 -9.98
C MET A 222 3.49 3.98 -8.90
N PHE A 223 2.98 4.56 -7.82
CA PHE A 223 3.78 4.84 -6.63
C PHE A 223 4.11 3.53 -5.91
N ALA A 224 5.39 3.28 -5.63
CA ALA A 224 5.86 2.05 -5.00
C ALA A 224 6.38 2.24 -3.57
N GLY A 225 6.40 3.48 -3.08
CA GLY A 225 6.89 3.85 -1.75
C GLY A 225 7.80 5.08 -1.78
N TRP A 226 8.09 5.63 -0.61
CA TRP A 226 9.07 6.70 -0.47
C TRP A 226 10.49 6.11 -0.46
N SER A 227 11.39 6.65 -1.28
CA SER A 227 12.83 6.37 -1.17
C SER A 227 13.46 7.31 -0.15
N ASP A 228 13.06 8.59 -0.21
CA ASP A 228 13.42 9.63 0.74
C ASP A 228 12.27 10.63 0.80
N ARG A 229 11.46 10.52 1.85
CA ARG A 229 10.26 11.35 2.01
C ARG A 229 10.60 12.81 2.28
N ALA A 230 11.69 13.09 3.01
CA ALA A 230 12.08 14.44 3.37
C ALA A 230 12.50 15.24 2.12
N ASN A 231 13.15 14.57 1.16
CA ASN A 231 13.57 15.17 -0.10
C ASN A 231 12.60 14.95 -1.27
N HIS A 232 11.37 14.48 -0.98
CA HIS A 232 10.33 14.26 -1.98
C HIS A 232 10.72 13.28 -3.10
N ILE A 233 11.48 12.23 -2.76
CA ILE A 233 11.94 11.20 -3.69
C ILE A 233 11.15 9.91 -3.47
N ALA A 234 10.43 9.49 -4.49
CA ALA A 234 9.62 8.27 -4.51
C ALA A 234 10.28 7.17 -5.32
N TRP A 235 10.09 5.91 -4.90
CA TRP A 235 10.20 4.76 -5.79
C TRP A 235 8.94 4.67 -6.64
N VAL A 236 9.13 4.53 -7.96
CA VAL A 236 8.03 4.46 -8.94
C VAL A 236 8.27 3.34 -9.94
N ILE A 237 7.19 2.83 -10.52
CA ILE A 237 7.21 1.79 -11.55
C ILE A 237 6.38 2.29 -12.75
N ASP A 238 7.03 2.37 -13.91
CA ASP A 238 6.47 2.79 -15.21
C ASP A 238 7.36 2.31 -16.38
N ASN A 239 7.19 2.89 -17.58
CA ASN A 239 7.93 2.56 -18.79
C ASN A 239 9.29 3.28 -18.96
N GLN A 240 9.66 4.21 -18.08
CA GLN A 240 10.87 5.04 -18.19
C GLN A 240 12.10 4.47 -17.47
N GLY A 241 12.00 3.25 -16.94
CA GLY A 241 13.11 2.50 -16.35
C GLY A 241 12.97 1.01 -16.66
N LYS A 242 13.98 0.20 -16.32
CA LYS A 242 13.92 -1.26 -16.54
C LYS A 242 12.90 -1.97 -15.65
N TYR A 243 12.53 -1.39 -14.51
CA TYR A 243 11.57 -1.95 -13.56
C TYR A 243 11.12 -0.86 -12.57
N ARG A 244 11.91 -0.65 -11.50
CA ARG A 244 11.67 0.35 -10.47
C ARG A 244 12.80 1.37 -10.46
N HIS A 245 12.47 2.65 -10.38
CA HIS A 245 13.44 3.73 -10.34
C HIS A 245 12.95 4.87 -9.45
N THR A 246 13.83 5.80 -9.11
CA THR A 246 13.48 6.97 -8.28
C THR A 246 12.94 8.11 -9.13
N ARG A 247 12.03 8.89 -8.54
CA ARG A 247 11.49 10.11 -9.13
C ARG A 247 11.22 11.14 -8.05
N HIS A 248 11.55 12.41 -8.32
CA HIS A 248 11.11 13.51 -7.47
C HIS A 248 9.61 13.79 -7.69
N THR A 249 8.86 13.97 -6.61
CA THR A 249 7.47 14.42 -6.70
C THR A 249 7.37 15.93 -6.95
N ASN A 250 8.42 16.69 -6.63
CA ASN A 250 8.47 18.13 -6.88
C ASN A 250 9.05 18.44 -8.28
N ALA A 251 8.72 19.63 -8.80
CA ALA A 251 9.34 20.12 -10.03
C ALA A 251 10.83 20.43 -9.77
N ILE A 252 11.70 19.85 -10.61
CA ILE A 252 13.14 20.09 -10.58
C ILE A 252 13.59 20.57 -11.97
N PRO A 253 14.47 21.59 -12.06
CA PRO A 253 14.99 22.07 -13.34
C PRO A 253 15.61 20.95 -14.18
N GLY A 254 15.18 20.83 -15.44
CA GLY A 254 15.63 19.76 -16.35
C GLY A 254 15.17 18.34 -15.97
N GLY A 255 14.33 18.20 -14.94
CA GLY A 255 13.83 16.93 -14.44
C GLY A 255 12.51 16.48 -15.07
N LYS A 256 12.01 15.33 -14.60
CA LYS A 256 10.70 14.80 -15.00
C LYS A 256 9.58 15.70 -14.46
N SER A 257 8.40 15.65 -15.10
CA SER A 257 7.20 16.38 -14.65
C SER A 257 6.87 16.07 -13.18
N ALA A 258 6.46 17.09 -12.43
CA ALA A 258 6.12 16.97 -11.02
C ALA A 258 4.82 16.17 -10.78
N PHE A 259 4.61 15.70 -9.57
CA PHE A 259 3.33 15.19 -9.09
C PHE A 259 2.21 16.23 -9.28
N ALA A 260 1.03 15.79 -9.73
CA ALA A 260 -0.17 16.62 -9.71
C ALA A 260 -1.25 16.04 -8.79
N TYR A 261 -1.60 14.77 -8.99
CA TYR A 261 -2.56 14.04 -8.18
C TYR A 261 -2.36 12.55 -8.32
N PHE A 262 -3.01 11.78 -7.46
CA PHE A 262 -3.12 10.34 -7.61
C PHE A 262 -4.58 9.89 -7.53
N LEU A 263 -4.83 8.71 -8.09
CA LEU A 263 -6.12 8.02 -8.08
C LEU A 263 -5.99 6.72 -7.30
N ARG A 264 -7.01 6.43 -6.48
CA ARG A 264 -7.08 5.20 -5.67
C ARG A 264 -8.45 4.56 -5.73
N ALA A 265 -8.46 3.23 -5.82
CA ALA A 265 -9.59 2.35 -5.59
C ALA A 265 -9.29 1.35 -4.49
#